data_AF-A0A7C5QXC8-F1
#
_entry.id   AF-A0A7C5QXC8-F1
#
_cell.length_a   1.000
_cell.length_b   1.000
_cell.length_c   1.000
_cell.angle_alpha   90.00
_cell.angle_beta   90.00
_cell.angle_gamma   90.00
#
_symmetry.space_group_name_H-M   'P 1'
#
loop_
_entity.id
_entity.type
_entity.pdbx_description
1 polymer ?
#
loop_
_entity_poly.entity_id
_entity_poly.type
_entity_poly.pdbx_seq_one_letter_code
_entity_poly.pdbx_strand_id
1 'polypeptide(L)'
;MAPVNAQKSKALFDRALLRRRRGRAARSKGEAFLQTRVANNAVERVLDIHKNFDNGLIFAAPTFAQTFLNKAGHKFANICVMDDTDAHHLVDISGQ
;
A
#
# COMPACT_ATOMS: atom_id res chain seq x y z
N MET A 1 -10.40 -35.42 -26.12
CA MET A 1 -9.82 -34.12 -25.74
C MET A 1 -10.58 -33.59 -24.54
N ALA A 2 -9.97 -33.57 -23.35
CA ALA A 2 -10.61 -33.08 -22.13
C ALA A 2 -10.64 -31.54 -22.13
N PRO A 3 -11.69 -30.89 -21.60
CA PRO A 3 -11.79 -29.44 -21.61
C PRO A 3 -10.74 -28.84 -20.67
N VAL A 4 -9.94 -27.91 -21.20
CA VAL A 4 -9.00 -27.11 -20.43
C VAL A 4 -9.81 -26.28 -19.43
N ASN A 5 -9.74 -26.68 -18.16
CA ASN A 5 -10.28 -25.90 -17.05
C ASN A 5 -9.61 -24.52 -17.09
N ALA A 6 -10.35 -23.51 -17.53
CA ALA A 6 -9.95 -22.12 -17.43
C ALA A 6 -9.77 -21.81 -15.94
N GLN A 7 -8.54 -21.95 -15.47
CA GLN A 7 -8.10 -21.56 -14.14
C GLN A 7 -8.56 -20.11 -13.96
N LYS A 8 -9.63 -19.89 -13.16
CA LYS A 8 -10.06 -18.56 -12.75
C LYS A 8 -8.82 -17.86 -12.24
N SER A 9 -8.30 -16.92 -13.02
CA SER A 9 -7.18 -16.10 -12.58
C SER A 9 -7.63 -15.54 -11.24
N LYS A 10 -6.91 -15.91 -10.19
CA LYS A 10 -7.22 -15.51 -8.82
C LYS A 10 -7.06 -14.01 -8.85
N ALA A 11 -8.16 -13.28 -9.00
CA ALA A 11 -8.11 -11.84 -9.20
C ALA A 11 -7.29 -11.28 -8.04
N LEU A 12 -6.18 -10.60 -8.36
CA LEU A 12 -5.25 -10.05 -7.36
C LEU A 12 -5.98 -9.17 -6.32
N PHE A 13 -7.16 -8.67 -6.70
CA PHE A 13 -8.02 -7.84 -5.88
C PHE A 13 -9.41 -8.45 -5.76
N ASP A 14 -9.79 -8.84 -4.54
CA ASP A 14 -11.16 -9.20 -4.19
C ASP A 14 -12.05 -7.95 -4.19
N ARG A 15 -12.75 -7.73 -5.31
CA ARG A 15 -13.65 -6.59 -5.50
C ARG A 15 -14.82 -6.59 -4.51
N ALA A 16 -15.30 -7.76 -4.09
CA ALA A 16 -16.39 -7.87 -3.13
C ALA A 16 -15.95 -7.42 -1.73
N LEU A 17 -14.74 -7.83 -1.32
CA LEU A 17 -14.11 -7.37 -0.09
C LEU A 17 -13.86 -5.85 -0.10
N LEU A 18 -13.33 -5.32 -1.22
CA LEU A 18 -13.14 -3.87 -1.39
C LEU A 18 -14.45 -3.10 -1.27
N ARG A 19 -15.53 -3.56 -1.91
CA ARG A 19 -16.86 -2.94 -1.82
C ARG A 19 -17.39 -2.94 -0.38
N ARG A 20 -17.26 -4.05 0.34
CA ARG A 20 -17.67 -4.15 1.76
C ARG A 20 -16.83 -3.23 2.66
N ARG A 21 -15.54 -3.06 2.38
CA ARG A 21 -14.66 -2.15 3.13
C ARG A 21 -15.03 -0.69 2.88
N ARG A 22 -15.25 -0.30 1.62
CA ARG A 22 -15.76 1.04 1.24
C ARG A 22 -17.10 1.35 1.90
N GLY A 23 -18.05 0.41 1.90
CA GLY A 23 -19.36 0.60 2.54
C GLY A 23 -19.33 0.71 4.07
N ARG A 24 -18.27 0.23 4.73
CA ARG A 24 -18.01 0.47 6.17
C ARG A 24 -17.36 1.82 6.39
N ALA A 25 -16.39 2.17 5.55
CA ALA A 25 -15.73 3.46 5.59
C ALA A 25 -16.67 4.63 5.29
N ALA A 26 -17.67 4.47 4.42
CA ALA A 26 -18.67 5.51 4.18
C ALA A 26 -19.53 5.82 5.44
N ARG A 27 -19.61 4.89 6.40
CA ARG A 27 -20.37 5.05 7.66
C ARG A 27 -19.52 5.58 8.80
N SER A 28 -18.19 5.48 8.71
CA SER A 28 -17.25 6.12 9.63
C SER A 28 -16.76 7.40 8.96
N LYS A 29 -17.01 8.58 9.53
CA LYS A 29 -16.34 9.79 9.04
C LYS A 29 -14.82 9.53 9.01
N GLY A 30 -14.22 9.48 7.82
CA GLY A 30 -12.77 9.52 7.68
C GLY A 30 -12.20 8.50 6.71
N GLU A 31 -11.82 9.02 5.54
CA GLU A 31 -10.72 8.51 4.72
C GLU A 31 -9.52 8.01 5.56
N ALA A 32 -9.25 8.67 6.70
CA ALA A 32 -8.27 8.28 7.71
C ALA A 32 -8.40 6.83 8.22
N PHE A 33 -9.63 6.29 8.36
CA PHE A 33 -9.81 4.89 8.77
C PHE A 33 -9.31 3.93 7.70
N LEU A 34 -9.59 4.21 6.43
CA LEU A 34 -9.14 3.38 5.32
C LEU A 34 -7.61 3.45 5.18
N GLN A 35 -7.04 4.65 5.22
CA GLN A 35 -5.59 4.85 5.15
C GLN A 35 -4.87 4.08 6.27
N THR A 36 -5.34 4.21 7.52
CA THR A 36 -4.79 3.49 8.67
C THR A 36 -4.92 1.97 8.51
N ARG A 37 -6.07 1.48 8.03
CA ARG A 37 -6.29 0.05 7.80
C ARG A 37 -5.35 -0.51 6.72
N VAL A 38 -5.17 0.23 5.63
CA VAL A 38 -4.30 -0.15 4.52
C VAL A 38 -2.83 -0.15 4.96
N ALA A 39 -2.41 0.86 5.74
CA ALA A 39 -1.08 0.90 6.35
C ALA A 39 -0.81 -0.32 7.24
N ASN A 40 -1.72 -0.63 8.17
CA ASN A 40 -1.56 -1.79 9.04
C ASN A 40 -1.47 -3.11 8.26
N ASN A 41 -2.23 -3.26 7.18
CA ASN A 41 -2.18 -4.46 6.37
C ASN A 41 -0.89 -4.58 5.53
N ALA A 42 -0.31 -3.45 5.11
CA ALA A 42 1.01 -3.44 4.47
C ALA A 42 2.11 -3.82 5.48
N VAL A 43 2.04 -3.26 6.70
CA VAL A 43 2.95 -3.60 7.80
C VAL A 43 2.94 -5.09 8.09
N GLU A 44 1.76 -5.70 8.26
CA GLU A 44 1.62 -7.15 8.50
C GLU A 44 2.39 -7.97 7.45
N ARG A 45 2.17 -7.68 6.17
CA ARG A 45 2.82 -8.41 5.07
C ARG A 45 4.33 -8.24 5.04
N VAL A 46 4.84 -7.07 5.39
CA VAL A 46 6.29 -6.80 5.42
C VAL A 46 6.92 -7.49 6.63
N LEU A 47 6.22 -7.53 7.77
CA LEU A 47 6.70 -8.22 8.97
C LEU A 47 6.71 -9.74 8.81
N ASP A 48 5.74 -10.31 8.08
CA ASP A 48 5.69 -11.74 7.73
C ASP A 48 6.91 -12.21 6.93
N ILE A 49 7.59 -11.31 6.22
CA ILE A 49 8.82 -11.63 5.49
C ILE A 49 9.98 -11.70 6.47
N HIS A 50 10.57 -12.88 6.62
CA HIS A 50 11.69 -13.15 7.53
C HIS A 50 13.05 -12.70 6.95
N LYS A 51 13.11 -11.44 6.49
CA LYS A 51 14.29 -10.79 5.92
C LYS A 51 14.27 -9.28 6.25
N ASN A 52 15.46 -8.67 6.26
CA ASN A 52 15.64 -7.21 6.24
C ASN A 52 15.94 -6.73 4.82
N PHE A 53 15.55 -5.49 4.51
CA PHE A 53 15.69 -4.87 3.20
C PHE A 53 16.73 -3.76 3.26
N ASP A 54 17.57 -3.66 2.24
CA ASP A 54 18.57 -2.58 2.20
C ASP A 54 17.89 -1.24 1.89
N ASN A 55 16.90 -1.24 0.99
CA ASN A 55 16.22 -0.04 0.52
C ASN A 55 14.71 -0.25 0.43
N GLY A 56 13.93 0.81 0.66
CA GLY A 56 12.48 0.87 0.50
C GLY A 56 12.02 2.19 -0.11
N LEU A 57 10.96 2.15 -0.91
CA LEU A 57 10.30 3.32 -1.49
C LEU A 57 8.82 3.25 -1.18
N ILE A 58 8.30 4.27 -0.50
CA ILE A 58 6.89 4.37 -0.10
C ILE A 58 6.24 5.51 -0.87
N PHE A 59 5.32 5.16 -1.76
CA PHE A 59 4.42 6.11 -2.43
C PHE A 59 3.06 6.11 -1.74
N ALA A 60 2.86 7.05 -0.83
CA ALA A 60 1.62 7.12 -0.07
C ALA A 60 1.46 8.45 0.66
N ALA A 61 0.20 8.75 1.01
CA ALA A 61 -0.14 9.87 1.87
C ALA A 61 0.68 9.86 3.19
N PRO A 62 0.99 11.03 3.78
CA PRO A 62 1.90 11.14 4.92
C PRO A 62 1.42 10.34 6.14
N THR A 63 0.10 10.26 6.35
CA THR A 63 -0.53 9.48 7.42
C THR A 63 -0.28 7.97 7.29
N PHE A 64 -0.30 7.44 6.06
CA PHE A 64 0.05 6.06 5.77
C PHE A 64 1.54 5.84 6.03
N ALA A 65 2.40 6.72 5.46
CA ALA A 65 3.84 6.58 5.56
C ALA A 65 4.30 6.59 7.03
N GLN A 66 3.78 7.52 7.83
CA GLN A 66 4.07 7.58 9.27
C GLN A 66 3.67 6.30 9.99
N THR A 67 2.47 5.78 9.71
CA THR A 67 1.98 4.53 10.33
C THR A 67 2.86 3.34 9.96
N PHE A 68 3.28 3.27 8.69
CA PHE A 68 4.14 2.19 8.20
C PHE A 68 5.55 2.26 8.82
N LEU A 69 6.19 3.44 8.78
CA LEU A 69 7.53 3.65 9.32
C LEU A 69 7.61 3.32 10.81
N ASN A 70 6.61 3.74 11.60
CA ASN A 70 6.58 3.47 13.03
C ASN A 70 6.56 1.97 13.38
N LYS A 71 6.00 1.13 12.49
CA LYS A 71 5.79 -0.30 12.78
C LYS A 71 6.74 -1.23 12.04
N ALA A 72 7.09 -0.90 10.80
CA ALA A 72 7.91 -1.73 9.92
C ALA A 72 9.18 -1.04 9.43
N GLY A 73 9.41 0.23 9.77
CA GLY A 73 10.58 0.99 9.29
C GLY A 73 11.91 0.34 9.66
N HIS A 74 11.99 -0.32 10.82
CA HIS A 74 13.17 -1.05 11.29
C HIS A 74 13.59 -2.23 10.39
N LYS A 75 12.72 -2.69 9.48
CA LYS A 75 13.06 -3.73 8.49
C LYS A 75 13.92 -3.20 7.35
N PHE A 76 14.06 -1.88 7.19
CA PHE A 76 14.77 -1.27 6.08
C PHE A 76 15.97 -0.46 6.57
N ALA A 77 17.12 -0.56 5.89
CA ALA A 77 18.26 0.30 6.20
C ALA A 77 18.03 1.73 5.69
N ASN A 78 17.52 1.88 4.46
CA ASN A 78 17.16 3.17 3.87
C ASN A 78 15.70 3.17 3.42
N ILE A 79 14.96 4.26 3.68
CA ILE A 79 13.60 4.44 3.17
C ILE A 79 13.44 5.84 2.58
N CYS A 80 12.93 5.90 1.35
CA CYS A 80 12.44 7.12 0.73
C CYS A 80 10.91 7.13 0.77
N VAL A 81 10.31 8.25 1.18
CA VAL A 81 8.86 8.46 1.16
C VAL A 81 8.57 9.56 0.16
N MET A 82 7.58 9.33 -0.70
CA MET A 82 7.08 10.30 -1.67
C MET A 82 5.56 10.37 -1.55
N ASP A 83 5.03 11.58 -1.41
CA ASP A 83 3.59 11.85 -1.45
C ASP A 83 3.16 12.40 -2.83
N ASP A 84 1.87 12.37 -3.15
CA ASP A 84 1.33 13.00 -4.38
C ASP A 84 1.48 14.53 -4.36
N THR A 85 1.56 15.14 -3.18
CA THR A 85 1.96 16.54 -3.01
C THR A 85 3.43 16.79 -3.36
N ASP A 86 4.32 15.81 -3.15
CA ASP A 86 5.73 15.88 -3.57
C ASP A 86 5.92 15.54 -5.06
N ALA A 87 5.04 14.71 -5.64
CA ALA A 87 5.11 14.31 -7.04
C ALA A 87 4.91 15.49 -8.00
N HIS A 88 4.19 16.54 -7.59
CA HIS A 88 4.09 17.78 -8.38
C HIS A 88 5.42 18.58 -8.44
N HIS A 89 6.38 18.33 -7.55
CA HIS A 89 7.72 18.93 -7.59
C HIS A 89 8.77 18.04 -8.26
N LEU A 90 8.47 16.75 -8.48
CA LEU A 90 9.39 15.80 -9.12
C LEU A 90 9.15 15.62 -10.62
N VAL A 91 8.07 16.18 -11.18
CA VAL A 91 7.83 16.25 -12.63
C VAL A 91 8.38 17.57 -13.19
N ASP A 92 9.68 17.81 -13.02
CA ASP A 92 10.47 18.60 -13.98
C ASP A 92 11.98 18.31 -13.81
N ILE A 93 12.41 17.11 -14.20
CA ILE A 93 13.82 16.81 -14.46
C ILE A 93 13.93 16.12 -15.82
N SER A 94 13.44 16.81 -16.85
CA SER A 94 13.81 16.56 -18.25
C SER A 94 13.31 17.71 -19.12
N GLY A 95 14.05 18.82 -19.16
CA GLY A 95 13.68 19.92 -20.05
C GLY A 95 14.40 21.24 -19.87
N GLN A 96 15.74 21.26 -19.76
CA GLN A 96 16.64 22.23 -20.40
C GLN A 96 18.11 21.91 -20.12
#